data_AF-A0A7C5JMX6-F1
#
_entry.id   AF-A0A7C5JMX6-F1
#
_cell.length_a   1.000
_cell.length_b   1.000
_cell.length_c   1.000
_cell.angle_alpha   90.00
_cell.angle_beta   90.00
_cell.angle_gamma   90.00
#
_symmetry.space_group_name_H-M   'P 1'
#
loop_
_entity.id
_entity.type
_entity.pdbx_description
1 polymer ?
#
loop_
_entity_poly.entity_id
_entity_poly.type
_entity_poly.pdbx_seq_one_letter_code
_entity_poly.pdbx_strand_id
1 'polypeptide(L)'
;VTKFNTHQSLNITLNIKNYNVVDPLKEFFVTALQNNKWLDAVTNVKPKYLVGDECKFDAFDPFLFKAQNEFRYFDTRTLNATNLEIHSIDINRRGIDVVLEKDKIRKYGNYFFHKDINGNFLILNNDNPNPSLSGQYTNIYFTLETLAPVKNHDVYVIGGFCDWQLYDENKLQYDESDAAYKGKILLKQGVYDYYYALVDSDENIDISALEGSWFETENDYMILVYERSFGGRYDKLVGIRIIE
;
A
#
# COMPACT_ATOMS: atom_id res chain seq x y z
N VAL A 1 24.07 -0.47 -1.63
CA VAL A 1 23.28 -0.57 -2.88
C VAL A 1 22.80 0.82 -3.21
N THR A 2 23.06 1.30 -4.43
CA THR A 2 22.58 2.62 -4.88
C THR A 2 21.05 2.63 -4.83
N LYS A 3 20.46 3.69 -4.25
CA LYS A 3 18.99 3.81 -4.14
C LYS A 3 18.29 3.82 -5.51
N PHE A 4 19.03 4.09 -6.59
CA PHE A 4 18.57 4.11 -7.98
C PHE A 4 17.73 2.90 -8.41
N ASN A 5 18.10 1.67 -8.00
CA ASN A 5 17.37 0.47 -8.43
C ASN A 5 16.19 0.09 -7.52
N THR A 6 15.99 0.81 -6.41
CA THR A 6 15.08 0.38 -5.33
C THR A 6 14.13 1.48 -4.88
N HIS A 7 14.33 2.72 -5.33
CA HIS A 7 13.58 3.88 -4.90
C HIS A 7 13.10 4.67 -6.11
N GLN A 8 12.02 5.42 -5.92
CA GLN A 8 11.48 6.39 -6.86
C GLN A 8 11.53 7.77 -6.22
N SER A 9 11.91 8.78 -6.99
CA SER A 9 12.03 10.17 -6.53
C SER A 9 11.07 11.07 -7.28
N LEU A 10 10.36 11.96 -6.57
CA LEU A 10 9.43 12.90 -7.19
C LEU A 10 10.06 14.29 -7.31
N ASN A 11 9.99 14.87 -8.50
CA ASN A 11 10.38 16.25 -8.73
C ASN A 11 9.14 17.15 -8.78
N ILE A 12 8.94 17.94 -7.72
CA ILE A 12 7.74 18.75 -7.53
C ILE A 12 8.05 20.24 -7.75
N THR A 13 7.24 20.87 -8.59
CA THR A 13 7.20 22.33 -8.78
C THR A 13 5.78 22.82 -8.64
N LEU A 14 5.56 23.86 -7.84
CA LEU A 14 4.27 24.54 -7.74
C LEU A 14 4.32 25.87 -8.48
N ASN A 15 3.41 26.07 -9.43
CA ASN A 15 3.24 27.35 -10.12
C ASN A 15 2.17 28.18 -9.41
N ILE A 16 2.55 29.36 -8.91
CA ILE A 16 1.71 30.23 -8.08
C ILE A 16 1.29 31.52 -8.80
N LYS A 17 1.47 31.63 -10.12
CA LYS A 17 1.29 32.87 -10.89
C LYS A 17 -0.05 33.58 -10.69
N ASN A 18 -1.13 32.82 -10.46
CA ASN A 18 -2.48 33.34 -10.26
C ASN A 18 -3.00 33.10 -8.83
N TYR A 19 -2.10 32.85 -7.87
CA TYR A 19 -2.46 32.58 -6.48
C TYR A 19 -1.89 33.69 -5.58
N ASN A 20 -2.75 34.37 -4.82
CA ASN A 20 -2.33 35.44 -3.94
C ASN A 20 -1.77 34.87 -2.63
N VAL A 21 -0.48 35.05 -2.39
CA VAL A 21 0.26 34.53 -1.23
C VAL A 21 1.34 35.53 -0.84
N VAL A 22 1.57 35.73 0.46
CA VAL A 22 2.53 36.74 0.94
C VAL A 22 3.94 36.16 0.99
N ASP A 23 4.12 35.01 1.65
CA ASP A 23 5.41 34.31 1.72
C ASP A 23 5.25 32.83 1.30
N PRO A 24 5.35 32.52 -0.01
CA PRO A 24 5.13 31.17 -0.53
C PRO A 24 6.00 30.09 0.12
N LEU A 25 7.22 30.43 0.52
CA LEU A 25 8.17 29.47 1.11
C LEU A 25 7.77 29.08 2.54
N LYS A 26 6.98 29.91 3.22
CA LYS A 26 6.50 29.63 4.58
C LYS A 26 5.05 29.17 4.64
N GLU A 27 4.23 29.64 3.71
CA GLU A 27 2.79 29.43 3.70
C GLU A 27 2.40 28.16 2.96
N PHE A 28 3.14 27.73 1.93
CA PHE A 28 2.90 26.46 1.26
C PHE A 28 3.66 25.31 1.90
N PHE A 29 3.01 24.15 1.91
CA PHE A 29 3.65 22.88 2.17
C PHE A 29 2.95 21.75 1.42
N VAL A 30 3.68 20.68 1.17
CA VAL A 30 3.23 19.55 0.37
C VAL A 30 3.29 18.28 1.21
N THR A 31 2.27 17.46 1.03
CA THR A 31 2.26 16.07 1.48
C THR A 31 2.17 15.16 0.26
N ALA A 32 3.03 14.15 0.17
CA ALA A 32 3.04 13.17 -0.90
C ALA A 32 2.77 11.77 -0.34
N LEU A 33 1.83 11.05 -0.96
CA LEU A 33 1.44 9.70 -0.60
C LEU A 33 1.74 8.76 -1.77
N GLN A 34 2.34 7.62 -1.49
CA GLN A 34 2.47 6.51 -2.44
C GLN A 34 1.24 5.61 -2.32
N ASN A 35 0.58 5.28 -3.42
CA ASN A 35 -0.57 4.36 -3.51
C ASN A 35 -1.70 4.68 -2.52
N ASN A 36 -2.00 5.98 -2.36
CA ASN A 36 -3.02 6.49 -1.42
C ASN A 36 -2.84 6.00 0.03
N LYS A 37 -1.61 5.63 0.41
CA LYS A 37 -1.26 5.08 1.72
C LYS A 37 -0.62 6.17 2.58
N TRP A 38 -1.17 6.37 3.77
CA TRP A 38 -0.64 7.35 4.74
C TRP A 38 0.58 6.82 5.52
N LEU A 39 0.78 5.50 5.55
CA LEU A 39 1.80 4.81 6.34
C LEU A 39 3.21 5.37 6.14
N ASP A 40 3.62 5.61 4.88
CA ASP A 40 4.94 6.12 4.50
C ASP A 40 4.86 7.49 3.81
N ALA A 41 3.79 8.24 4.08
CA ALA A 41 3.58 9.56 3.50
C ALA A 41 4.65 10.56 3.94
N VAL A 42 5.17 11.32 2.97
CA VAL A 42 6.11 12.41 3.21
C VAL A 42 5.30 13.68 3.40
N THR A 43 5.20 14.17 4.64
CA THR A 43 4.28 15.27 5.01
C THR A 43 5.00 16.58 5.31
N ASN A 44 4.25 17.69 5.22
CA ASN A 44 4.67 19.02 5.69
C ASN A 44 5.98 19.56 5.08
N VAL A 45 6.27 19.19 3.83
CA VAL A 45 7.47 19.62 3.12
C VAL A 45 7.27 21.03 2.60
N LYS A 46 8.17 21.95 2.90
CA LYS A 46 8.11 23.33 2.39
C LYS A 46 8.93 23.49 1.11
N PRO A 47 8.56 24.44 0.22
CA PRO A 47 9.41 24.76 -0.92
C PRO A 47 10.79 25.24 -0.46
N LYS A 48 11.83 24.86 -1.21
CA LYS A 48 13.22 25.19 -0.89
C LYS A 48 13.61 26.57 -1.39
N TYR A 49 13.15 26.94 -2.58
CA TYR A 49 13.42 28.25 -3.18
C TYR A 49 12.35 28.62 -4.20
N LEU A 50 12.28 29.91 -4.53
CA LEU A 50 11.33 30.50 -5.48
C LEU A 50 12.10 30.97 -6.73
N VAL A 51 11.60 30.64 -7.91
CA VAL A 51 12.11 31.13 -9.20
C VAL A 51 10.95 31.75 -9.99
N GLY A 52 10.85 33.09 -9.98
CA GLY A 52 9.68 33.77 -10.52
C GLY A 52 8.41 33.36 -9.76
N ASP A 53 7.44 32.80 -10.47
CA ASP A 53 6.19 32.27 -9.90
C ASP A 53 6.25 30.76 -9.61
N GLU A 54 7.44 30.15 -9.57
CA GLU A 54 7.60 28.72 -9.35
C GLU A 54 8.28 28.42 -8.00
N CYS A 55 7.53 27.79 -7.09
CA CYS A 55 8.07 27.21 -5.87
C CYS A 55 8.70 25.85 -6.19
N LYS A 56 10.00 25.74 -5.95
CA LYS A 56 10.80 24.53 -6.23
C LYS A 56 11.06 23.76 -4.94
N PHE A 57 10.85 22.45 -5.01
CA PHE A 57 11.17 21.52 -3.93
C PHE A 57 12.52 20.83 -4.21
N ASP A 58 13.11 20.23 -3.19
CA ASP A 58 14.24 19.34 -3.42
C ASP A 58 13.76 18.09 -4.17
N ALA A 59 14.51 17.68 -5.20
CA ALA A 59 14.14 16.57 -6.06
C ALA A 59 14.42 15.20 -5.43
N PHE A 60 15.21 15.14 -4.35
CA PHE A 60 15.60 13.89 -3.70
C PHE A 60 15.01 13.78 -2.30
N ASP A 61 15.54 14.52 -1.33
CA ASP A 61 15.09 14.45 0.07
C ASP A 61 14.17 15.66 0.32
N PRO A 62 12.87 15.47 0.61
CA PRO A 62 12.27 14.27 1.21
C PRO A 62 11.41 13.39 0.30
N PHE A 63 11.23 13.71 -0.99
CA PHE A 63 10.36 12.95 -1.89
C PHE A 63 11.01 11.71 -2.51
N LEU A 64 11.66 10.88 -1.68
CA LEU A 64 12.31 9.64 -2.10
C LEU A 64 11.65 8.45 -1.41
N PHE A 65 10.89 7.68 -2.18
CA PHE A 65 10.09 6.56 -1.71
C PHE A 65 10.78 5.24 -2.04
N LYS A 66 10.60 4.21 -1.20
CA LYS A 66 10.90 2.84 -1.62
C LYS A 66 9.90 2.48 -2.71
N ALA A 67 10.37 2.04 -3.86
CA ALA A 67 9.50 1.73 -5.00
C ALA A 67 8.61 0.49 -4.76
N GLN A 68 8.96 -0.35 -3.78
CA GLN A 68 8.26 -1.59 -3.43
C GLN A 68 8.16 -2.53 -4.63
N ASN A 69 7.12 -3.35 -4.72
CA ASN A 69 6.92 -4.33 -5.78
C ASN A 69 5.43 -4.32 -6.13
N GLU A 70 5.01 -4.86 -7.26
CA GLU A 70 3.58 -4.96 -7.57
C GLU A 70 2.84 -5.72 -6.44
N PHE A 71 1.65 -5.27 -6.06
CA PHE A 71 0.84 -5.87 -5.00
C PHE A 71 0.51 -7.32 -5.30
N ARG A 72 0.49 -8.17 -4.28
CA ARG A 72 -0.18 -9.47 -4.45
C ARG A 72 -1.67 -9.20 -4.51
N TYR A 73 -2.41 -10.00 -5.25
CA TYR A 73 -3.86 -9.90 -5.26
C TYR A 73 -4.51 -11.26 -5.13
N PHE A 74 -5.78 -11.26 -4.77
CA PHE A 74 -6.66 -12.41 -4.96
C PHE A 74 -8.06 -11.92 -5.35
N ASP A 75 -8.80 -12.76 -6.08
CA ASP A 75 -10.13 -12.44 -6.59
C ASP A 75 -11.15 -13.48 -6.13
N THR A 76 -12.11 -13.06 -5.33
CA THR A 76 -13.23 -13.88 -4.81
C THR A 76 -14.58 -13.40 -5.32
N ARG A 77 -14.62 -12.68 -6.46
CA ARG A 77 -15.87 -12.21 -7.07
C ARG A 77 -16.83 -13.35 -7.39
N THR A 78 -16.32 -14.55 -7.66
CA THR A 78 -17.10 -15.79 -7.71
C THR A 78 -16.57 -16.78 -6.70
N LEU A 79 -17.47 -17.54 -6.07
CA LEU A 79 -17.12 -18.69 -5.21
C LEU A 79 -17.43 -20.04 -5.85
N ASN A 80 -17.83 -20.02 -7.12
CA ASN A 80 -18.17 -21.23 -7.88
C ASN A 80 -16.95 -21.87 -8.57
N ALA A 81 -15.82 -21.17 -8.62
CA ALA A 81 -14.59 -21.64 -9.25
C ALA A 81 -13.36 -21.00 -8.59
N THR A 82 -12.23 -21.71 -8.65
CA THR A 82 -10.92 -21.18 -8.26
C THR A 82 -10.27 -20.40 -9.42
N ASN A 83 -9.24 -19.64 -9.11
CA ASN A 83 -8.38 -18.94 -10.07
C ASN A 83 -6.89 -19.26 -9.78
N LEU A 84 -5.97 -18.49 -10.35
CA LEU A 84 -4.53 -18.75 -10.22
C LEU A 84 -4.02 -18.51 -8.79
N GLU A 85 -4.73 -17.67 -8.03
CA GLU A 85 -4.37 -17.21 -6.69
C GLU A 85 -5.07 -18.02 -5.59
N ILE A 86 -6.09 -18.82 -5.94
CA ILE A 86 -6.90 -19.60 -5.01
C ILE A 86 -6.66 -21.10 -5.23
N HIS A 87 -6.16 -21.75 -4.19
CA HIS A 87 -5.95 -23.19 -4.14
C HIS A 87 -7.27 -23.97 -4.01
N SER A 88 -8.13 -23.58 -3.06
CA SER A 88 -9.42 -24.23 -2.83
C SER A 88 -10.48 -23.28 -2.27
N ILE A 89 -11.74 -23.62 -2.51
CA ILE A 89 -12.92 -22.97 -1.93
C ILE A 89 -13.80 -24.06 -1.32
N ASP A 90 -13.98 -23.99 -0.01
CA ASP A 90 -14.73 -24.96 0.78
C ASP A 90 -15.96 -24.30 1.43
N ILE A 91 -17.12 -24.55 0.85
CA ILE A 91 -18.41 -24.07 1.36
C ILE A 91 -18.95 -25.08 2.35
N ASN A 92 -19.04 -24.70 3.62
CA ASN A 92 -19.49 -25.57 4.69
C ASN A 92 -20.50 -24.87 5.62
N ARG A 93 -21.04 -25.61 6.61
CA ARG A 93 -22.06 -25.07 7.52
C ARG A 93 -21.57 -23.93 8.42
N ARG A 94 -20.25 -23.77 8.59
CA ARG A 94 -19.64 -22.75 9.45
C ARG A 94 -19.24 -21.49 8.67
N GLY A 95 -19.22 -21.55 7.34
CA GLY A 95 -18.82 -20.43 6.50
C GLY A 95 -18.22 -20.92 5.18
N ILE A 96 -17.50 -20.02 4.53
CA ILE A 96 -16.82 -20.27 3.27
C ILE A 96 -15.34 -20.05 3.50
N ASP A 97 -14.57 -21.13 3.41
CA ASP A 97 -13.13 -21.10 3.57
C ASP A 97 -12.49 -21.00 2.19
N VAL A 98 -11.63 -20.00 1.98
CA VAL A 98 -10.89 -19.80 0.73
C VAL A 98 -9.42 -19.89 1.06
N VAL A 99 -8.76 -20.92 0.52
CA VAL A 99 -7.32 -21.13 0.72
C VAL A 99 -6.59 -20.54 -0.47
N LEU A 100 -5.73 -19.55 -0.22
CA LEU A 100 -4.88 -18.99 -1.27
C LEU A 100 -3.73 -19.93 -1.62
N GLU A 101 -3.18 -19.77 -2.80
CA GLU A 101 -1.92 -20.40 -3.16
C GLU A 101 -0.79 -19.94 -2.23
N LYS A 102 0.23 -20.79 -2.06
CA LYS A 102 1.32 -20.51 -1.11
C LYS A 102 2.27 -19.45 -1.68
N ASP A 103 2.41 -18.37 -0.94
CA ASP A 103 3.31 -17.28 -1.30
C ASP A 103 4.75 -17.56 -0.89
N LYS A 104 5.68 -16.96 -1.63
CA LYS A 104 7.11 -16.96 -1.33
C LYS A 104 7.60 -15.52 -1.18
N ILE A 105 8.67 -15.35 -0.39
CA ILE A 105 9.39 -14.06 -0.29
C ILE A 105 9.86 -13.62 -1.68
N ARG A 106 9.49 -12.40 -2.08
CA ARG A 106 9.81 -11.81 -3.40
C ARG A 106 11.06 -10.93 -3.38
N LYS A 107 11.58 -10.56 -2.19
CA LYS A 107 12.76 -9.69 -2.04
C LYS A 107 13.99 -10.07 -2.88
N TYR A 108 14.22 -11.37 -3.08
CA TYR A 108 15.39 -11.88 -3.79
C TYR A 108 15.09 -12.31 -5.24
N GLY A 109 13.83 -12.20 -5.68
CA GLY A 109 13.42 -12.55 -7.04
C GLY A 109 13.82 -11.49 -8.06
N ASN A 110 13.48 -11.72 -9.33
CA ASN A 110 13.49 -10.65 -10.33
C ASN A 110 12.16 -9.89 -10.28
N TYR A 111 12.17 -8.62 -10.67
CA TYR A 111 10.95 -7.87 -10.89
C TYR A 111 10.09 -8.52 -11.98
N PHE A 112 8.79 -8.62 -11.73
CA PHE A 112 7.79 -9.11 -12.67
C PHE A 112 6.60 -8.17 -12.59
N PHE A 113 6.25 -7.58 -13.73
CA PHE A 113 5.08 -6.73 -13.84
C PHE A 113 3.81 -7.56 -13.94
N HIS A 114 2.84 -7.23 -13.10
CA HIS A 114 1.45 -7.61 -13.27
C HIS A 114 0.58 -6.44 -12.84
N LYS A 115 -0.60 -6.33 -13.46
CA LYS A 115 -1.51 -5.25 -13.15
C LYS A 115 -2.17 -5.50 -11.80
N ASP A 116 -2.12 -4.51 -10.92
CA ASP A 116 -2.82 -4.50 -9.64
C ASP A 116 -3.77 -3.28 -9.55
N ILE A 117 -4.27 -2.99 -8.34
CA ILE A 117 -5.08 -1.81 -8.03
C ILE A 117 -4.41 -0.94 -6.96
N ASN A 118 -3.07 -0.90 -6.94
CA ASN A 118 -2.23 -0.10 -6.07
C ASN A 118 -2.62 -0.23 -4.58
N GLY A 119 -2.87 -1.46 -4.11
CA GLY A 119 -3.12 -1.73 -2.70
C GLY A 119 -4.57 -1.55 -2.27
N ASN A 120 -5.47 -1.18 -3.20
CA ASN A 120 -6.89 -1.04 -2.92
C ASN A 120 -7.59 -2.40 -2.84
N PHE A 121 -8.89 -2.33 -2.54
CA PHE A 121 -9.79 -3.47 -2.61
C PHE A 121 -11.13 -3.04 -3.19
N LEU A 122 -11.79 -3.94 -3.89
CA LEU A 122 -13.07 -3.71 -4.55
C LEU A 122 -14.07 -4.78 -4.14
N ILE A 123 -15.13 -4.39 -3.42
CA ILE A 123 -16.24 -5.27 -3.07
C ILE A 123 -17.09 -5.52 -4.31
N LEU A 124 -16.90 -6.68 -4.92
CA LEU A 124 -17.49 -7.06 -6.20
C LEU A 124 -18.00 -8.51 -6.12
N ASN A 125 -19.01 -8.82 -6.91
CA ASN A 125 -19.67 -10.12 -6.94
C ASN A 125 -20.15 -10.40 -8.38
N ASN A 126 -19.74 -11.52 -8.94
CA ASN A 126 -20.12 -11.98 -10.27
C ASN A 126 -21.31 -12.96 -10.22
N ASP A 127 -21.56 -13.56 -9.06
CA ASP A 127 -22.62 -14.55 -8.84
C ASP A 127 -23.97 -13.88 -8.55
N ASN A 128 -23.97 -12.62 -8.08
CA ASN A 128 -25.16 -11.88 -7.67
C ASN A 128 -25.11 -10.40 -8.11
N PRO A 129 -26.27 -9.78 -8.42
CA PRO A 129 -26.33 -8.44 -9.03
C PRO A 129 -26.02 -7.28 -8.08
N ASN A 130 -26.03 -7.46 -6.76
CA ASN A 130 -25.74 -6.39 -5.80
C ASN A 130 -24.62 -6.79 -4.82
N PRO A 131 -23.34 -6.57 -5.16
CA PRO A 131 -22.21 -6.98 -4.34
C PRO A 131 -22.24 -6.43 -2.90
N SER A 132 -22.74 -5.20 -2.73
CA SER A 132 -22.79 -4.54 -1.42
C SER A 132 -23.76 -5.22 -0.45
N LEU A 133 -24.86 -5.80 -0.93
CA LEU A 133 -25.88 -6.47 -0.10
C LEU A 133 -25.78 -7.99 -0.12
N SER A 134 -25.30 -8.58 -1.22
CA SER A 134 -25.29 -10.03 -1.43
C SER A 134 -23.90 -10.66 -1.37
N GLY A 135 -22.83 -9.85 -1.29
CA GLY A 135 -21.47 -10.34 -1.08
C GLY A 135 -21.36 -11.12 0.23
N GLN A 136 -20.89 -12.36 0.14
CA GLN A 136 -20.66 -13.22 1.29
C GLN A 136 -19.32 -12.88 1.96
N TYR A 137 -19.24 -13.09 3.27
CA TYR A 137 -17.96 -13.07 3.97
C TYR A 137 -17.30 -14.45 3.89
N THR A 138 -16.02 -14.45 3.59
CA THR A 138 -15.18 -15.63 3.39
C THR A 138 -13.97 -15.56 4.33
N ASN A 139 -13.59 -16.71 4.89
CA ASN A 139 -12.35 -16.84 5.63
C ASN A 139 -11.23 -17.04 4.62
N ILE A 140 -10.38 -16.04 4.43
CA ILE A 140 -9.22 -16.12 3.55
C ILE A 140 -8.03 -16.64 4.34
N TYR A 141 -7.47 -17.77 3.90
CA TYR A 141 -6.28 -18.37 4.51
C TYR A 141 -5.04 -17.98 3.71
N PHE A 142 -4.16 -17.21 4.34
CA PHE A 142 -2.88 -16.77 3.80
C PHE A 142 -1.78 -17.72 4.23
N THR A 143 -0.83 -17.99 3.34
CA THR A 143 0.36 -18.82 3.64
C THR A 143 1.60 -18.20 2.99
N LEU A 144 2.59 -17.83 3.81
CA LEU A 144 3.89 -17.35 3.35
C LEU A 144 5.00 -18.34 3.75
N GLU A 145 5.58 -19.02 2.76
CA GLU A 145 6.63 -20.02 2.96
C GLU A 145 7.94 -19.36 3.42
N THR A 146 8.47 -19.81 4.57
CA THR A 146 9.75 -19.36 5.11
C THR A 146 10.42 -20.47 5.91
N LEU A 147 11.68 -20.77 5.60
CA LEU A 147 12.42 -21.89 6.22
C LEU A 147 12.60 -21.77 7.74
N ALA A 148 12.50 -20.56 8.28
CA ALA A 148 12.60 -20.26 9.70
C ALA A 148 11.82 -18.98 10.00
N PRO A 149 11.33 -18.79 11.24
CA PRO A 149 10.69 -17.55 11.62
C PRO A 149 11.70 -16.40 11.62
N VAL A 150 11.24 -15.22 11.24
CA VAL A 150 12.03 -13.99 11.30
C VAL A 150 12.17 -13.57 12.76
N LYS A 151 13.41 -13.57 13.26
CA LYS A 151 13.69 -13.23 14.66
C LYS A 151 13.34 -11.78 14.97
N ASN A 152 12.75 -11.55 16.14
CA ASN A 152 12.38 -10.24 16.68
C ASN A 152 11.43 -9.44 15.78
N HIS A 153 10.70 -10.11 14.88
CA HIS A 153 9.71 -9.47 14.03
C HIS A 153 8.47 -10.35 13.94
N ASP A 154 7.34 -9.67 13.83
CA ASP A 154 6.06 -10.26 13.48
C ASP A 154 5.81 -10.11 11.98
N VAL A 155 4.97 -10.99 11.42
CA VAL A 155 4.55 -10.91 10.01
C VAL A 155 3.07 -10.58 9.96
N TYR A 156 2.72 -9.59 9.15
CA TYR A 156 1.33 -9.14 8.95
C TYR A 156 0.95 -9.18 7.47
N VAL A 157 -0.33 -9.37 7.20
CA VAL A 157 -0.93 -9.12 5.88
C VAL A 157 -1.57 -7.74 5.92
N ILE A 158 -1.13 -6.82 5.06
CA ILE A 158 -1.62 -5.44 5.05
C ILE A 158 -2.06 -5.02 3.65
N GLY A 159 -3.01 -4.10 3.60
CA GLY A 159 -3.54 -3.50 2.38
C GLY A 159 -4.57 -2.42 2.71
N GLY A 160 -5.23 -1.88 1.70
CA GLY A 160 -6.28 -0.88 1.87
C GLY A 160 -7.49 -1.39 2.69
N PHE A 161 -7.73 -2.71 2.69
CA PHE A 161 -8.83 -3.33 3.44
C PHE A 161 -8.69 -3.23 4.96
N CYS A 162 -7.47 -3.02 5.47
CA CYS A 162 -7.19 -2.80 6.89
C CYS A 162 -6.68 -1.38 7.17
N ASP A 163 -6.83 -0.46 6.20
CA ASP A 163 -6.29 0.91 6.26
C ASP A 163 -4.81 0.95 6.64
N TRP A 164 -4.06 -0.06 6.17
CA TRP A 164 -2.63 -0.23 6.45
C TRP A 164 -2.26 -0.34 7.93
N GLN A 165 -3.24 -0.65 8.80
CA GLN A 165 -3.06 -0.79 10.23
C GLN A 165 -2.66 -2.22 10.63
N LEU A 166 -2.05 -2.32 11.81
CA LEU A 166 -1.67 -3.57 12.45
C LEU A 166 -2.76 -3.98 13.43
N TYR A 167 -3.49 -5.04 13.08
CA TYR A 167 -4.53 -5.63 13.91
C TYR A 167 -4.15 -7.07 14.28
N ASP A 168 -4.62 -7.58 15.41
CA ASP A 168 -4.33 -8.97 15.76
C ASP A 168 -4.90 -9.95 14.72
N GLU A 169 -5.99 -9.56 14.04
CA GLU A 169 -6.65 -10.35 13.00
C GLU A 169 -5.82 -10.50 11.72
N ASN A 170 -4.92 -9.56 11.40
CA ASN A 170 -4.07 -9.64 10.21
C ASN A 170 -2.62 -10.04 10.51
N LYS A 171 -2.32 -10.39 11.77
CA LYS A 171 -1.05 -11.01 12.18
C LYS A 171 -1.01 -12.49 11.78
N LEU A 172 0.12 -12.91 11.22
CA LEU A 172 0.39 -14.31 10.88
C LEU A 172 1.14 -15.02 11.99
N GLN A 173 0.88 -16.32 12.14
CA GLN A 173 1.58 -17.19 13.08
C GLN A 173 2.49 -18.14 12.31
N TYR A 174 3.72 -18.29 12.80
CA TYR A 174 4.64 -19.26 12.21
C TYR A 174 4.27 -20.67 12.63
N ASP A 175 4.16 -21.55 11.63
CA ASP A 175 3.94 -22.97 11.79
C ASP A 175 5.23 -23.73 11.45
N GLU A 176 5.87 -24.31 12.47
CA GLU A 176 7.13 -25.04 12.33
C GLU A 176 6.98 -26.33 11.51
N SER A 177 5.81 -26.99 11.53
CA SER A 177 5.65 -28.26 10.77
C SER A 177 5.62 -28.03 9.27
N ASP A 178 5.08 -26.87 8.88
CA ASP A 178 4.86 -26.52 7.47
C ASP A 178 5.88 -25.50 6.95
N ALA A 179 6.80 -25.05 7.81
CA ALA A 179 7.80 -24.03 7.53
C ALA A 179 7.18 -22.81 6.82
N ALA A 180 6.11 -22.26 7.41
CA ALA A 180 5.36 -21.17 6.82
C ALA A 180 4.66 -20.31 7.88
N TYR A 181 4.50 -19.03 7.58
CA TYR A 181 3.57 -18.17 8.29
C TYR A 181 2.16 -18.39 7.74
N LYS A 182 1.19 -18.53 8.64
CA LYS A 182 -0.22 -18.76 8.30
C LYS A 182 -1.12 -17.80 9.04
N GLY A 183 -2.21 -17.41 8.40
CA GLY A 183 -3.22 -16.56 9.03
C GLY A 183 -4.55 -16.68 8.32
N LYS A 184 -5.59 -16.20 9.01
CA LYS A 184 -6.96 -16.29 8.54
C LYS A 184 -7.65 -14.97 8.77
N ILE A 185 -8.09 -14.33 7.69
CA ILE A 185 -8.77 -13.02 7.75
C ILE A 185 -10.17 -13.18 7.16
N LEU A 186 -11.18 -12.68 7.88
CA LEU A 186 -12.56 -12.66 7.38
C LEU A 186 -12.75 -11.44 6.48
N LEU A 187 -12.90 -11.66 5.18
CA LEU A 187 -13.08 -10.61 4.19
C LEU A 187 -14.37 -10.82 3.40
N LYS A 188 -14.95 -9.75 2.87
CA LYS A 188 -16.13 -9.84 2.01
C LYS A 188 -15.71 -10.18 0.58
N GLN A 189 -16.51 -10.91 -0.21
CA GLN A 189 -16.19 -11.16 -1.62
C GLN A 189 -15.76 -9.90 -2.36
N GLY A 190 -14.70 -10.03 -3.15
CA GLY A 190 -14.13 -8.94 -3.92
C GLY A 190 -12.74 -9.25 -4.44
N VAL A 191 -12.10 -8.21 -4.96
CA VAL A 191 -10.69 -8.20 -5.37
C VAL A 191 -9.91 -7.44 -4.32
N TYR A 192 -8.80 -7.99 -3.85
CA TYR A 192 -8.00 -7.40 -2.79
C TYR A 192 -6.54 -7.43 -3.16
N ASP A 193 -5.90 -6.27 -3.09
CA ASP A 193 -4.45 -6.18 -3.07
C ASP A 193 -3.93 -6.26 -1.63
N TYR A 194 -2.75 -6.86 -1.48
CA TYR A 194 -2.08 -6.99 -0.20
C TYR A 194 -0.56 -7.14 -0.34
N TYR A 195 0.11 -6.91 0.78
CA TYR A 195 1.50 -7.29 1.00
C TYR A 195 1.64 -8.09 2.28
N TYR A 196 2.74 -8.83 2.37
CA TYR A 196 3.30 -9.20 3.65
C TYR A 196 4.25 -8.11 4.16
N ALA A 197 4.11 -7.75 5.43
CA ALA A 197 4.95 -6.79 6.11
C ALA A 197 5.67 -7.44 7.30
N LEU A 198 6.95 -7.10 7.49
CA LEU A 198 7.63 -7.35 8.77
C LEU A 198 7.43 -6.17 9.69
N VAL A 199 7.18 -6.47 10.96
CA VAL A 199 6.95 -5.47 12.01
C VAL A 199 7.89 -5.76 13.18
N ASP A 200 8.67 -4.77 13.60
CA ASP A 200 9.54 -4.91 14.78
C ASP A 200 8.81 -4.61 16.11
N SER A 201 9.54 -4.67 17.23
CA SER A 201 8.96 -4.41 18.55
C SER A 201 8.50 -2.97 18.78
N ASP A 202 8.92 -2.04 17.93
CA ASP A 202 8.56 -0.62 17.99
C ASP A 202 7.44 -0.28 16.99
N GLU A 203 6.78 -1.32 16.42
CA GLU A 203 5.72 -1.22 15.41
C GLU A 203 6.17 -0.59 14.07
N ASN A 204 7.48 -0.59 13.77
CA ASN A 204 7.96 -0.14 12.47
C ASN A 204 7.64 -1.20 11.39
N ILE A 205 6.99 -0.76 10.32
CA ILE A 205 6.60 -1.62 9.20
C ILE A 205 7.65 -1.60 8.08
N ASP A 206 8.18 -2.77 7.70
CA ASP A 206 9.03 -2.95 6.51
C ASP A 206 8.44 -3.98 5.53
N ILE A 207 7.76 -3.47 4.50
CA ILE A 207 7.21 -4.25 3.38
C ILE A 207 8.35 -4.82 2.50
N SER A 208 9.38 -4.01 2.26
CA SER A 208 10.46 -4.35 1.32
C SER A 208 11.32 -5.52 1.80
N ALA A 209 11.26 -5.85 3.10
CA ALA A 209 11.97 -6.97 3.67
C ALA A 209 11.43 -8.33 3.23
N LEU A 210 10.15 -8.42 2.84
CA LEU A 210 9.52 -9.64 2.30
C LEU A 210 9.24 -9.50 0.80
N GLU A 211 8.81 -8.32 0.35
CA GLU A 211 8.34 -8.12 -1.03
C GLU A 211 9.43 -7.64 -1.99
N GLY A 212 10.49 -7.01 -1.47
CA GLY A 212 11.51 -6.34 -2.27
C GLY A 212 11.19 -4.88 -2.59
N SER A 213 12.04 -4.27 -3.39
CA SER A 213 11.87 -2.89 -3.84
C SER A 213 12.53 -2.72 -5.21
N TRP A 214 11.75 -2.44 -6.24
CA TRP A 214 12.16 -2.38 -7.65
C TRP A 214 11.70 -1.07 -8.26
N PHE A 215 12.63 -0.29 -8.81
CA PHE A 215 12.33 1.06 -9.32
C PHE A 215 11.33 1.06 -10.49
N GLU A 216 11.18 -0.09 -11.16
CA GLU A 216 10.24 -0.29 -12.27
C GLU A 216 8.78 -0.40 -11.83
N THR A 217 8.51 -0.62 -10.53
CA THR A 217 7.16 -0.85 -10.00
C THR A 217 6.22 0.30 -10.29
N GLU A 218 5.03 0.02 -10.82
CA GLU A 218 3.99 1.02 -11.04
C GLU A 218 3.46 1.51 -9.69
N ASN A 219 3.43 2.83 -9.48
CA ASN A 219 2.94 3.42 -8.23
C ASN A 219 2.27 4.76 -8.50
N ASP A 220 1.14 4.98 -7.83
CA ASP A 220 0.45 6.27 -7.87
C ASP A 220 0.96 7.19 -6.76
N TYR A 221 1.47 8.36 -7.11
CA TYR A 221 1.87 9.38 -6.16
C TYR A 221 0.85 10.52 -6.09
N MET A 222 0.11 10.58 -4.98
CA MET A 222 -0.82 11.67 -4.70
C MET A 222 -0.11 12.80 -3.97
N ILE A 223 -0.06 13.96 -4.61
CA ILE A 223 0.51 15.21 -4.09
C ILE A 223 -0.64 16.11 -3.61
N LEU A 224 -0.63 16.39 -2.30
CA LEU A 224 -1.55 17.29 -1.63
C LEU A 224 -0.82 18.61 -1.33
N VAL A 225 -1.33 19.71 -1.87
CA VAL A 225 -0.75 21.04 -1.71
C VAL A 225 -1.58 21.83 -0.72
N TYR A 226 -0.96 22.19 0.40
CA TYR A 226 -1.58 22.95 1.45
C TYR A 226 -1.04 24.36 1.53
N GLU A 227 -1.89 25.30 1.93
CA GLU A 227 -1.54 26.68 2.21
C GLU A 227 -2.11 27.12 3.56
N ARG A 228 -1.25 27.67 4.42
CA ARG A 228 -1.64 28.34 5.66
C ARG A 228 -1.16 29.78 5.64
N SER A 229 -2.10 30.70 5.44
CA SER A 229 -1.82 32.13 5.41
C SER A 229 -1.26 32.61 6.73
N PHE A 230 -0.49 33.69 6.73
CA PHE A 230 -0.05 34.33 7.97
C PHE A 230 -1.26 34.71 8.86
N GLY A 231 -1.25 34.24 10.12
CA GLY A 231 -2.39 34.42 11.04
C GLY A 231 -3.61 33.53 10.75
N GLY A 232 -3.51 32.64 9.75
CA GLY A 232 -4.53 31.66 9.42
C GLY A 232 -4.74 30.64 10.54
N ARG A 233 -5.98 30.17 10.69
CA ARG A 233 -6.39 29.23 11.75
C ARG A 233 -6.45 27.78 11.32
N TYR A 234 -6.26 27.50 10.04
CA TYR A 234 -6.39 26.17 9.45
C TYR A 234 -5.55 26.06 8.17
N ASP A 235 -5.31 24.83 7.75
CA ASP A 235 -4.64 24.49 6.49
C ASP A 235 -5.67 24.34 5.38
N LYS A 236 -5.51 25.13 4.31
CA LYS A 236 -6.32 24.98 3.10
C LYS A 236 -5.66 23.95 2.20
N LEU A 237 -6.39 22.92 1.78
CA LEU A 237 -5.98 22.09 0.64
C LEU A 237 -6.32 22.88 -0.63
N VAL A 238 -5.29 23.33 -1.35
CA VAL A 238 -5.42 24.27 -2.48
C VAL A 238 -5.04 23.64 -3.82
N GLY A 239 -4.51 22.42 -3.79
CA GLY A 239 -4.21 21.65 -4.98
C GLY A 239 -4.09 20.17 -4.67
N ILE A 240 -4.48 19.35 -5.64
CA ILE A 240 -4.26 17.89 -5.64
C ILE A 240 -3.73 17.52 -7.02
N ARG A 241 -2.71 16.67 -7.06
CA ARG A 241 -2.22 16.08 -8.30
C ARG A 241 -1.86 14.62 -8.07
N ILE A 242 -2.26 13.75 -8.98
CA ILE A 242 -1.80 12.36 -9.03
C ILE A 242 -0.78 12.24 -10.16
N ILE A 243 0.30 11.51 -9.89
CA ILE A 243 1.38 11.18 -10.83
C ILE A 243 1.51 9.66 -10.83
N GLU A 244 1.39 9.07 -12.01
CA GLU A 244 1.66 7.64 -12.28
C GLU A 244 3.13 7.47 -12.68
#